data_AF-A0A9E5LSW5-F1
#
_entry.id   AF-A0A9E5LSW5-F1
#
_cell.length_a   1.000
_cell.length_b   1.000
_cell.length_c   1.000
_cell.angle_alpha   90.00
_cell.angle_beta   90.00
_cell.angle_gamma   90.00
#
_symmetry.space_group_name_H-M   'P 1'
#
loop_
_entity.id
_entity.type
_entity.pdbx_description
1 polymer ?
#
loop_
_entity_poly.entity_id
_entity_poly.type
_entity_poly.pdbx_seq_one_letter_code
_entity_poly.pdbx_strand_id
1 'polypeptide(L)'
;PLTTKDFTPLAQMNIDPAAIMVRADAPYKKLDDLLKAVKANPGKFKASGTGHGGIWHLAMGGMLKDLGIDPTSVPWVPSTGAAQAMNDLVAGGVEFVTCSLPEARALIDAGKVRPLVIMSNKPAALYPNVPTLQAAVNSQWTLGTWRGLAAPRNLPADIQAKLASALKKIYDGKAFQDFMASRGFGISFADAKSFEQLMQRADSDMGATMKSVGLVK
;
A
#
# COMPACT_ATOMS: atom_id res chain seq x y z
N PRO A 1 -5.92 23.62 -6.81
CA PRO A 1 -5.71 22.23 -6.34
C PRO A 1 -5.83 22.17 -4.82
N LEU A 2 -6.41 21.10 -4.26
CA LEU A 2 -6.46 20.88 -2.82
C LEU A 2 -5.09 20.37 -2.33
N THR A 3 -4.68 20.82 -1.16
CA THR A 3 -3.43 20.46 -0.48
C THR A 3 -3.72 20.05 0.96
N THR A 4 -2.72 19.52 1.65
CA THR A 4 -2.82 19.21 3.09
C THR A 4 -3.21 20.41 3.94
N LYS A 5 -2.93 21.65 3.48
CA LYS A 5 -3.27 22.91 4.17
C LYS A 5 -4.74 23.30 4.05
N ASP A 6 -5.51 22.65 3.18
CA ASP A 6 -6.94 22.93 2.99
C ASP A 6 -7.83 22.16 3.97
N PHE A 7 -7.21 21.43 4.90
CA PHE A 7 -7.89 20.57 5.86
C PHE A 7 -7.35 20.78 7.28
N THR A 8 -8.21 20.50 8.26
CA THR A 8 -7.84 20.32 9.67
C THR A 8 -7.82 18.82 9.97
N PRO A 9 -6.65 18.19 10.17
CA PRO A 9 -6.55 16.75 10.44
C PRO A 9 -7.21 16.36 11.77
N LEU A 10 -7.87 15.20 11.80
CA LEU A 10 -8.53 14.69 13.02
C LEU A 10 -7.84 13.44 13.55
N ALA A 11 -7.71 12.40 12.72
CA ALA A 11 -6.97 11.19 13.06
C ALA A 11 -6.72 10.31 11.83
N GLN A 12 -5.61 9.59 11.85
CA GLN A 12 -5.44 8.37 11.04
C GLN A 12 -6.08 7.20 11.78
N MET A 13 -6.80 6.34 11.05
CA MET A 13 -7.53 5.19 11.63
C MET A 13 -7.01 3.83 11.12
N ASN A 14 -6.41 3.80 9.93
CA ASN A 14 -6.00 2.58 9.24
C ASN A 14 -4.69 2.83 8.48
N ILE A 15 -3.84 1.80 8.39
CA ILE A 15 -2.85 1.65 7.33
C ILE A 15 -2.84 0.21 6.82
N ASP A 16 -2.96 0.03 5.52
CA ASP A 16 -2.84 -1.26 4.85
C ASP A 16 -1.53 -1.28 4.04
N PRO A 17 -0.52 -2.07 4.47
CA PRO A 17 0.74 -2.18 3.74
C PRO A 17 0.54 -2.80 2.37
N ALA A 18 1.35 -2.37 1.41
CA ALA A 18 1.43 -2.98 0.10
C ALA A 18 2.00 -4.40 0.18
N ALA A 19 1.57 -5.27 -0.71
CA ALA A 19 2.08 -6.62 -0.89
C ALA A 19 2.21 -6.91 -2.38
N ILE A 20 3.07 -7.87 -2.74
CA ILE A 20 3.24 -8.33 -4.12
C ILE A 20 2.49 -9.64 -4.31
N MET A 21 1.54 -9.64 -5.25
CA MET A 21 0.74 -10.80 -5.64
C MET A 21 1.23 -11.33 -6.99
N VAL A 22 1.36 -12.64 -7.11
CA VAL A 22 1.53 -13.35 -8.39
C VAL A 22 0.40 -14.36 -8.57
N ARG A 23 0.16 -14.85 -9.78
CA ARG A 23 -0.72 -16.01 -9.96
C ARG A 23 -0.19 -17.21 -9.17
N ALA A 24 -1.08 -18.07 -8.68
CA ALA A 24 -0.69 -19.25 -7.92
C ALA A 24 0.19 -20.22 -8.73
N ASP A 25 -0.03 -20.29 -10.05
CA ASP A 25 0.70 -21.11 -11.01
C ASP A 25 1.99 -20.44 -11.53
N ALA A 26 2.28 -19.20 -11.14
CA ALA A 26 3.50 -18.52 -11.54
C ALA A 26 4.72 -19.27 -10.99
N PRO A 27 5.84 -19.32 -11.74
CA PRO A 27 7.04 -20.02 -11.32
C PRO A 27 7.73 -19.37 -10.10
N TYR A 28 7.38 -18.10 -9.80
CA TYR A 28 7.95 -17.33 -8.70
C TYR A 28 7.27 -17.69 -7.38
N LYS A 29 7.99 -18.39 -6.50
CA LYS A 29 7.49 -18.79 -5.18
C LYS A 29 7.95 -17.85 -4.08
N LYS A 30 9.03 -17.11 -4.31
CA LYS A 30 9.59 -16.10 -3.40
C LYS A 30 9.79 -14.79 -4.15
N LEU A 31 9.86 -13.69 -3.40
CA LEU A 31 10.14 -12.37 -3.97
C LEU A 31 11.49 -12.35 -4.73
N ASP A 32 12.53 -12.96 -4.16
CA ASP A 32 13.86 -13.02 -4.78
C ASP A 32 13.84 -13.68 -6.17
N ASP A 33 13.02 -14.72 -6.37
CA ASP A 33 12.85 -15.38 -7.68
C ASP A 33 12.26 -14.40 -8.72
N LEU A 34 11.24 -13.63 -8.32
CA LEU A 34 10.60 -12.63 -9.17
C LEU A 34 11.59 -11.51 -9.51
N LEU A 35 12.32 -10.98 -8.51
CA LEU A 35 13.26 -9.88 -8.70
C LEU A 35 14.44 -10.28 -9.60
N LYS A 36 14.95 -11.51 -9.47
CA LYS A 36 15.96 -12.07 -10.39
C LYS A 36 15.44 -12.10 -11.83
N ALA A 37 14.20 -12.53 -12.03
CA ALA A 37 13.60 -12.61 -13.36
C ALA A 37 13.36 -11.22 -13.98
N VAL A 38 12.91 -10.25 -13.17
CA VAL A 38 12.78 -8.83 -13.55
C VAL A 38 14.14 -8.26 -13.97
N LYS A 39 15.18 -8.43 -13.15
CA LYS A 39 16.55 -7.96 -13.45
C LYS A 39 17.09 -8.54 -14.76
N ALA A 40 16.83 -9.83 -15.01
CA ALA A 40 17.29 -10.50 -16.22
C ALA A 40 16.50 -10.13 -17.49
N ASN A 41 15.31 -9.54 -17.34
CA ASN A 41 14.40 -9.26 -18.46
C ASN A 41 13.71 -7.89 -18.31
N PRO A 42 14.48 -6.78 -18.34
CA PRO A 42 13.91 -5.45 -18.23
C PRO A 42 12.88 -5.20 -19.35
N GLY A 43 11.74 -4.61 -19.00
CA GLY A 43 10.64 -4.29 -19.90
C GLY A 43 9.67 -5.45 -20.18
N LYS A 44 9.99 -6.70 -19.80
CA LYS A 44 9.12 -7.85 -20.04
C LYS A 44 8.04 -8.05 -18.98
N PHE A 45 8.35 -7.76 -17.72
CA PHE A 45 7.43 -7.93 -16.61
C PHE A 45 6.56 -6.70 -16.44
N LYS A 46 5.26 -6.88 -16.54
CA LYS A 46 4.24 -5.86 -16.31
C LYS A 46 3.66 -6.01 -14.91
N ALA A 47 3.37 -4.87 -14.30
CA ALA A 47 2.72 -4.82 -13.01
C ALA A 47 1.47 -3.93 -13.03
N SER A 48 0.54 -4.18 -12.12
CA SER A 48 -0.63 -3.31 -11.90
C SER A 48 -0.96 -3.20 -10.41
N GLY A 49 -2.03 -2.46 -10.09
CA GLY A 49 -2.58 -2.30 -8.75
C GLY A 49 -3.57 -1.16 -8.64
N THR A 50 -3.23 -0.03 -9.25
CA THR A 50 -4.00 1.22 -9.30
C THR A 50 -3.65 1.98 -10.58
N GLY A 51 -4.19 3.19 -10.73
CA GLY A 51 -3.79 4.12 -11.78
C GLY A 51 -2.30 4.45 -11.73
N HIS A 52 -1.82 5.04 -12.82
CA HIS A 52 -0.45 5.54 -12.92
C HIS A 52 -0.19 6.62 -11.85
N GLY A 53 0.93 6.53 -11.12
CA GLY A 53 1.20 7.39 -9.95
C GLY A 53 0.36 7.09 -8.71
N GLY A 54 -0.52 6.10 -8.76
CA GLY A 54 -1.25 5.65 -7.58
C GLY A 54 -0.33 4.99 -6.55
N ILE A 55 -0.81 4.90 -5.31
CA ILE A 55 -0.03 4.41 -4.16
C ILE A 55 0.61 3.03 -4.39
N TRP A 56 -0.05 2.14 -5.14
CA TRP A 56 0.50 0.81 -5.46
C TRP A 56 1.57 0.83 -6.53
N HIS A 57 1.52 1.78 -7.46
CA HIS A 57 2.62 2.01 -8.39
C HIS A 57 3.85 2.54 -7.63
N LEU A 58 3.64 3.50 -6.72
CA LEU A 58 4.71 4.09 -5.92
C LEU A 58 5.32 3.08 -4.93
N ALA A 59 4.52 2.17 -4.37
CA ALA A 59 5.00 1.04 -3.55
C ALA A 59 5.99 0.16 -4.31
N MET A 60 5.60 -0.28 -5.52
CA MET A 60 6.46 -1.08 -6.38
C MET A 60 7.73 -0.32 -6.77
N GLY A 61 7.58 0.92 -7.27
CA GLY A 61 8.71 1.71 -7.74
C GLY A 61 9.71 2.02 -6.63
N GLY A 62 9.22 2.37 -5.44
CA GLY A 62 10.05 2.57 -4.26
C GLY A 62 10.78 1.31 -3.82
N MET A 63 10.09 0.15 -3.79
CA MET A 63 10.72 -1.14 -3.48
C MET A 63 11.82 -1.51 -4.48
N LEU A 64 11.55 -1.37 -5.78
CA LEU A 64 12.55 -1.66 -6.82
C LEU A 64 13.77 -0.76 -6.66
N LYS A 65 13.56 0.55 -6.48
CA LYS A 65 14.62 1.54 -6.28
C LYS A 65 15.47 1.25 -5.05
N ASP A 66 14.84 0.93 -3.92
CA ASP A 66 15.52 0.56 -2.66
C ASP A 66 16.42 -0.67 -2.86
N LEU A 67 15.99 -1.61 -3.71
CA LEU A 67 16.74 -2.82 -4.05
C LEU A 67 17.73 -2.63 -5.23
N GLY A 68 17.97 -1.39 -5.65
CA GLY A 68 18.89 -1.06 -6.74
C GLY A 68 18.43 -1.53 -8.12
N ILE A 69 17.13 -1.72 -8.31
CA ILE A 69 16.50 -2.06 -9.59
C ILE A 69 15.88 -0.78 -10.16
N ASP A 70 16.13 -0.50 -11.44
CA ASP A 70 15.46 0.60 -12.13
C ASP A 70 13.94 0.37 -12.14
N PRO A 71 13.14 1.24 -11.49
CA PRO A 71 11.68 1.10 -11.47
C PRO A 71 11.04 1.04 -12.86
N THR A 72 11.68 1.66 -13.86
CA THR A 72 11.18 1.69 -15.24
C THR A 72 11.34 0.35 -15.98
N SER A 73 12.14 -0.57 -15.41
CA SER A 73 12.29 -1.94 -15.93
C SER A 73 11.02 -2.79 -15.81
N VAL A 74 10.03 -2.33 -15.04
CA VAL A 74 8.72 -2.99 -14.91
C VAL A 74 7.63 -2.02 -15.41
N PRO A 75 7.14 -2.18 -16.64
CA PRO A 75 6.03 -1.36 -17.13
C PRO A 75 4.78 -1.46 -16.25
N TRP A 76 4.25 -0.30 -15.85
CA TRP A 76 3.01 -0.21 -15.09
C TRP A 76 1.80 -0.20 -16.02
N VAL A 77 0.90 -1.16 -15.86
CA VAL A 77 -0.40 -1.23 -16.53
C VAL A 77 -1.44 -0.59 -15.61
N PRO A 78 -1.94 0.63 -15.91
CA PRO A 78 -2.88 1.32 -15.03
C PRO A 78 -4.23 0.58 -14.94
N SER A 79 -4.79 0.55 -13.74
CA SER A 79 -6.14 0.02 -13.47
C SER A 79 -6.95 0.99 -12.61
N THR A 80 -8.27 0.84 -12.55
CA THR A 80 -9.13 1.68 -11.70
C THR A 80 -9.07 1.29 -10.22
N GLY A 81 -8.23 0.31 -9.86
CA GLY A 81 -8.03 -0.17 -8.50
C GLY A 81 -7.62 -1.64 -8.46
N ALA A 82 -7.36 -2.14 -7.25
CA ALA A 82 -6.80 -3.48 -7.05
C ALA A 82 -7.70 -4.58 -7.60
N ALA A 83 -9.03 -4.43 -7.52
CA ALA A 83 -9.96 -5.44 -8.03
C ALA A 83 -9.78 -5.70 -9.55
N GLN A 84 -9.66 -4.65 -10.35
CA GLN A 84 -9.40 -4.79 -11.79
C GLN A 84 -8.00 -5.37 -12.04
N ALA A 85 -6.98 -4.82 -11.36
CA ALA A 85 -5.60 -5.31 -11.48
C ALA A 85 -5.48 -6.82 -11.20
N MET A 86 -6.18 -7.29 -10.18
CA MET A 86 -6.16 -8.69 -9.79
C MET A 86 -6.90 -9.60 -10.78
N ASN A 87 -7.97 -9.11 -11.42
CA ASN A 87 -8.60 -9.82 -12.54
C ASN A 87 -7.63 -9.95 -13.72
N ASP A 88 -6.91 -8.87 -14.05
CA ASP A 88 -5.88 -8.90 -15.10
C ASP A 88 -4.74 -9.85 -14.75
N LEU A 89 -4.32 -9.91 -13.48
CA LEU A 89 -3.34 -10.87 -13.00
C LEU A 89 -3.81 -12.30 -13.23
N VAL A 90 -5.03 -12.65 -12.80
CA VAL A 90 -5.58 -14.01 -12.96
C VAL A 90 -5.74 -14.37 -14.44
N ALA A 91 -6.10 -13.40 -15.29
CA ALA A 91 -6.18 -13.59 -16.74
C ALA A 91 -4.80 -13.66 -17.43
N GLY A 92 -3.71 -13.30 -16.74
CA GLY A 92 -2.35 -13.28 -17.29
C GLY A 92 -2.03 -12.05 -18.13
N GLY A 93 -2.75 -10.94 -17.95
CA GLY A 93 -2.45 -9.65 -18.57
C GLY A 93 -1.25 -8.93 -17.95
N VAL A 94 -0.93 -9.26 -16.68
CA VAL A 94 0.25 -8.77 -15.95
C VAL A 94 0.90 -9.89 -15.15
N GLU A 95 2.20 -9.78 -14.90
CA GLU A 95 2.98 -10.80 -14.18
C GLU A 95 2.80 -10.72 -12.67
N PHE A 96 2.60 -9.52 -12.13
CA PHE A 96 2.34 -9.33 -10.71
C PHE A 96 1.50 -8.08 -10.42
N VAL A 97 0.88 -8.05 -9.24
CA VAL A 97 0.09 -6.91 -8.76
C VAL A 97 0.61 -6.45 -7.42
N THR A 98 0.72 -5.14 -7.25
CA THR A 98 0.94 -4.52 -5.95
C THR A 98 -0.41 -4.06 -5.41
N CYS A 99 -0.80 -4.55 -4.24
CA CYS A 99 -2.01 -4.12 -3.53
C CYS A 99 -1.95 -4.56 -2.06
N SER A 100 -2.92 -4.19 -1.24
CA SER A 100 -3.00 -4.71 0.12
C SER A 100 -3.53 -6.15 0.17
N LEU A 101 -3.13 -6.93 1.18
CA LEU A 101 -3.62 -8.29 1.37
C LEU A 101 -5.16 -8.39 1.47
N PRO A 102 -5.88 -7.46 2.15
CA PRO A 102 -7.34 -7.46 2.18
C PRO A 102 -7.98 -7.30 0.80
N GLU A 103 -7.39 -6.48 -0.09
CA GLU A 103 -7.89 -6.29 -1.46
C GLU A 103 -7.74 -7.56 -2.30
N ALA A 104 -6.70 -8.36 -2.05
CA ALA A 104 -6.45 -9.62 -2.75
C ALA A 104 -7.11 -10.84 -2.09
N ARG A 105 -7.67 -10.70 -0.89
CA ARG A 105 -8.11 -11.80 -0.02
C ARG A 105 -8.95 -12.85 -0.73
N ALA A 106 -9.99 -12.43 -1.46
CA ALA A 106 -10.89 -13.37 -2.12
C ALA A 106 -10.16 -14.31 -3.09
N LEU A 107 -9.14 -13.81 -3.79
CA LEU A 107 -8.35 -14.59 -4.75
C LEU A 107 -7.23 -15.39 -4.07
N ILE A 108 -6.69 -14.90 -2.95
CA ILE A 108 -5.74 -15.64 -2.12
C ILE A 108 -6.45 -16.87 -1.53
N ASP A 109 -7.62 -16.66 -0.92
CA ASP A 109 -8.43 -17.70 -0.28
C ASP A 109 -8.92 -18.73 -1.32
N ALA A 110 -9.21 -18.28 -2.56
CA ALA A 110 -9.55 -19.16 -3.69
C ALA A 110 -8.35 -19.87 -4.32
N GLY A 111 -7.12 -19.65 -3.82
CA GLY A 111 -5.90 -20.26 -4.36
C GLY A 111 -5.55 -19.84 -5.78
N LYS A 112 -6.07 -18.70 -6.26
CA LYS A 112 -5.81 -18.18 -7.61
C LYS A 112 -4.55 -17.31 -7.68
N VAL A 113 -4.20 -16.68 -6.57
CA VAL A 113 -3.03 -15.82 -6.44
C VAL A 113 -2.27 -16.14 -5.15
N ARG A 114 -1.00 -15.77 -5.11
CA ARG A 114 -0.11 -15.97 -3.97
C ARG A 114 0.60 -14.65 -3.62
N PRO A 115 0.51 -14.17 -2.37
CA PRO A 115 1.37 -13.11 -1.89
C PRO A 115 2.82 -13.60 -1.74
N LEU A 116 3.78 -12.84 -2.24
CA LEU A 116 5.21 -13.13 -2.11
C LEU A 116 5.87 -12.37 -0.96
N VAL A 117 5.37 -11.17 -0.65
CA VAL A 117 5.92 -10.29 0.38
C VAL A 117 4.86 -9.27 0.83
N ILE A 118 5.04 -8.73 2.03
CA ILE A 118 4.38 -7.52 2.51
C ILE A 118 5.41 -6.42 2.84
N MET A 119 5.15 -5.19 2.45
CA MET A 119 5.99 -4.01 2.65
C MET A 119 5.72 -3.35 4.01
N SER A 120 5.85 -4.14 5.08
CA SER A 120 5.65 -3.73 6.47
C SER A 120 6.77 -4.24 7.37
N ASN A 121 6.97 -3.57 8.51
CA ASN A 121 7.95 -3.99 9.51
C ASN A 121 7.56 -5.28 10.24
N LYS A 122 6.29 -5.69 10.16
CA LYS A 122 5.76 -6.90 10.81
C LYS A 122 4.83 -7.66 9.85
N PRO A 123 4.74 -9.00 9.96
CA PRO A 123 3.77 -9.78 9.18
C PRO A 123 2.33 -9.33 9.43
N ALA A 124 1.45 -9.58 8.46
CA ALA A 124 0.02 -9.36 8.62
C ALA A 124 -0.59 -10.46 9.50
N ALA A 125 -1.47 -10.08 10.43
CA ALA A 125 -2.06 -11.02 11.39
C ALA A 125 -2.85 -12.16 10.71
N LEU A 126 -3.60 -11.86 9.64
CA LEU A 126 -4.35 -12.90 8.90
C LEU A 126 -3.47 -13.73 7.96
N TYR A 127 -2.27 -13.27 7.65
CA TYR A 127 -1.36 -13.95 6.73
C TYR A 127 0.06 -14.00 7.30
N PRO A 128 0.26 -14.66 8.47
CA PRO A 128 1.53 -14.62 9.19
C PRO A 128 2.69 -15.27 8.42
N ASN A 129 2.36 -16.12 7.44
CA ASN A 129 3.33 -16.81 6.59
C ASN A 129 3.83 -15.96 5.43
N VAL A 130 3.24 -14.79 5.18
CA VAL A 130 3.73 -13.85 4.15
C VAL A 130 4.92 -13.09 4.74
N PRO A 131 6.12 -13.23 4.18
CA PRO A 131 7.31 -12.60 4.74
C PRO A 131 7.26 -11.09 4.54
N THR A 132 7.92 -10.35 5.43
CA THR A 132 8.21 -8.93 5.23
C THR A 132 9.34 -8.75 4.20
N LEU A 133 9.52 -7.55 3.67
CA LEU A 133 10.68 -7.23 2.83
C LEU A 133 12.01 -7.49 3.56
N GLN A 134 12.06 -7.16 4.85
CA GLN A 134 13.23 -7.40 5.68
C GLN A 134 13.57 -8.90 5.74
N ALA A 135 12.56 -9.76 5.97
CA ALA A 135 12.77 -11.20 6.04
C ALA A 135 13.08 -11.82 4.66
N ALA A 136 12.49 -11.30 3.59
CA ALA A 136 12.63 -11.87 2.25
C ALA A 136 13.93 -11.48 1.55
N VAL A 137 14.36 -10.22 1.69
CA VAL A 137 15.45 -9.63 0.88
C VAL A 137 16.29 -8.59 1.65
N ASN A 138 16.16 -8.52 2.99
CA ASN A 138 16.92 -7.60 3.86
C ASN A 138 16.73 -6.11 3.52
N SER A 139 15.53 -5.74 3.03
CA SER A 139 15.13 -4.36 2.78
C SER A 139 14.23 -3.83 3.90
N GLN A 140 14.48 -2.59 4.32
CA GLN A 140 13.67 -1.86 5.31
C GLN A 140 12.59 -1.01 4.65
N TRP A 141 12.44 -1.08 3.32
CA TRP A 141 11.42 -0.33 2.61
C TRP A 141 10.03 -0.74 3.10
N THR A 142 9.20 0.25 3.40
CA THR A 142 7.80 0.04 3.72
C THR A 142 6.95 1.08 3.02
N LEU A 143 5.76 0.66 2.58
CA LEU A 143 4.75 1.57 2.10
C LEU A 143 3.38 0.95 2.36
N GLY A 144 2.45 1.77 2.82
CA GLY A 144 1.07 1.39 2.99
C GLY A 144 0.14 2.53 2.65
N THR A 145 -1.05 2.18 2.21
CA THR A 145 -2.13 3.16 2.05
C THR A 145 -2.76 3.41 3.41
N TRP A 146 -2.85 4.67 3.81
CA TRP A 146 -3.48 5.06 5.07
C TRP A 146 -4.86 5.65 4.81
N ARG A 147 -5.75 5.53 5.80
CA ARG A 147 -7.03 6.25 5.82
C ARG A 147 -7.16 7.01 7.12
N GLY A 148 -7.65 8.23 7.01
CA GLY A 148 -7.90 9.11 8.13
C GLY A 148 -9.05 10.06 7.83
N LEU A 149 -9.47 10.79 8.86
CA LEU A 149 -10.51 11.80 8.76
C LEU A 149 -9.90 13.17 8.96
N ALA A 150 -10.35 14.13 8.16
CA ALA A 150 -10.02 15.53 8.28
C ALA A 150 -11.28 16.37 8.05
N ALA A 151 -11.33 17.55 8.68
CA ALA A 151 -12.37 18.54 8.49
C ALA A 151 -11.90 19.62 7.50
N PRO A 152 -12.79 20.48 6.99
CA PRO A 152 -12.39 21.68 6.26
C PRO A 152 -11.43 22.54 7.08
N ARG A 153 -10.58 23.29 6.38
CA ARG A 153 -9.66 24.26 7.00
C ARG A 153 -10.37 25.16 8.02
N ASN A 154 -9.65 25.53 9.08
CA ASN A 154 -10.06 26.45 10.15
C ASN A 154 -11.20 25.91 11.05
N LEU A 155 -11.28 24.59 11.23
CA LEU A 155 -12.16 24.02 12.25
C LEU A 155 -11.78 24.58 13.65
N PRO A 156 -12.74 25.10 14.45
CA PRO A 156 -12.46 25.56 15.81
C PRO A 156 -11.81 24.47 16.67
N ALA A 157 -10.86 24.87 17.51
CA ALA A 157 -10.01 23.93 18.26
C ALA A 157 -10.80 23.04 19.23
N ASP A 158 -11.85 23.59 19.86
CA ASP A 158 -12.76 22.86 20.73
C ASP A 158 -13.53 21.77 19.97
N ILE A 159 -13.97 22.07 18.75
CA ILE A 159 -14.63 21.10 17.87
C ILE A 159 -13.64 20.05 17.36
N GLN A 160 -12.42 20.45 16.97
CA GLN A 160 -11.37 19.51 16.59
C GLN A 160 -11.07 18.51 17.70
N ALA A 161 -10.89 19.01 18.94
CA ALA A 161 -10.63 18.17 20.10
C ALA A 161 -11.78 17.19 20.39
N LYS A 162 -13.03 17.65 20.28
CA LYS A 162 -14.21 16.81 20.46
C LYS A 162 -14.28 15.68 19.43
N LEU A 163 -14.06 16.00 18.15
CA LEU A 163 -14.08 15.00 17.07
C LEU A 163 -12.90 14.02 17.18
N ALA A 164 -11.69 14.51 17.43
CA ALA A 164 -10.51 13.66 17.60
C ALA A 164 -10.68 12.69 18.79
N SER A 165 -11.25 13.17 19.91
CA SER A 165 -11.59 12.32 21.06
C SER A 165 -12.62 11.24 20.70
N ALA A 166 -13.66 11.60 19.94
CA ALA A 166 -14.66 10.63 19.47
C ALA A 166 -14.04 9.57 18.55
N LEU A 167 -13.15 9.97 17.63
CA LEU A 167 -12.43 9.04 16.75
C LEU A 167 -11.52 8.09 17.52
N LYS A 168 -10.84 8.57 18.56
CA LYS A 168 -10.04 7.69 19.44
C LYS A 168 -10.92 6.66 20.16
N LYS A 169 -12.07 7.07 20.68
CA LYS A 169 -13.04 6.15 21.31
C LYS A 169 -13.55 5.11 20.33
N ILE A 170 -13.82 5.49 19.08
CA ILE A 170 -14.21 4.55 18.01
C ILE A 170 -13.07 3.58 17.73
N TYR A 171 -11.86 4.08 17.54
CA TYR A 171 -10.68 3.26 17.28
C TYR A 171 -10.47 2.23 18.39
N ASP A 172 -10.55 2.62 19.66
CA ASP A 172 -10.39 1.71 20.81
C ASP A 172 -11.59 0.77 21.01
N GLY A 173 -12.72 1.08 20.39
CA GLY A 173 -13.95 0.33 20.52
C GLY A 173 -13.84 -1.07 19.94
N LYS A 174 -14.33 -2.07 20.70
CA LYS A 174 -14.31 -3.48 20.28
C LYS A 174 -14.93 -3.70 18.90
N ALA A 175 -16.05 -3.04 18.61
CA ALA A 175 -16.74 -3.17 17.31
C ALA A 175 -15.85 -2.77 16.12
N PHE A 176 -15.06 -1.69 16.26
CA PHE A 176 -14.12 -1.27 15.22
C PHE A 176 -12.95 -2.24 15.12
N GLN A 177 -12.34 -2.60 16.25
CA GLN A 177 -11.21 -3.54 16.29
C GLN A 177 -11.58 -4.90 15.69
N ASP A 178 -12.71 -5.48 16.08
CA ASP A 178 -13.22 -6.75 15.55
C ASP A 178 -13.49 -6.66 14.05
N PHE A 179 -14.15 -5.59 13.61
CA PHE A 179 -14.44 -5.40 12.18
C PHE A 179 -13.16 -5.35 11.36
N MET A 180 -12.21 -4.51 11.75
CA MET A 180 -10.93 -4.35 11.05
C MET A 180 -10.16 -5.68 11.00
N ALA A 181 -10.04 -6.37 12.15
CA ALA A 181 -9.36 -7.66 12.26
C ALA A 181 -10.04 -8.74 11.39
N SER A 182 -11.37 -8.83 11.42
CA SER A 182 -12.13 -9.84 10.66
C SER A 182 -11.95 -9.69 9.14
N ARG A 183 -11.72 -8.46 8.67
CA ARG A 183 -11.49 -8.15 7.26
C ARG A 183 -10.01 -8.22 6.87
N GLY A 184 -9.11 -8.22 7.86
CA GLY A 184 -7.66 -8.24 7.67
C GLY A 184 -7.05 -6.85 7.47
N PHE A 185 -7.83 -5.79 7.71
CA PHE A 185 -7.32 -4.44 7.60
C PHE A 185 -6.29 -4.17 8.69
N GLY A 186 -5.23 -3.45 8.33
CA GLY A 186 -4.28 -2.97 9.29
C GLY A 186 -4.90 -1.93 10.22
N ILE A 187 -4.39 -1.89 11.43
CA ILE A 187 -4.89 -1.00 12.47
C ILE A 187 -3.71 -0.13 12.91
N SER A 188 -3.85 1.17 12.71
CA SER A 188 -2.84 2.17 13.09
C SER A 188 -3.53 3.49 13.37
N PHE A 189 -3.36 3.98 14.59
CA PHE A 189 -3.86 5.28 15.00
C PHE A 189 -2.76 6.32 15.02
N ALA A 190 -3.05 7.48 14.47
CA ALA A 190 -2.28 8.70 14.70
C ALA A 190 -3.26 9.79 15.11
N ASP A 191 -2.94 10.52 16.18
CA ASP A 191 -3.74 11.68 16.58
C ASP A 191 -3.67 12.80 15.53
N ALA A 192 -4.43 13.88 15.73
CA ALA A 192 -4.50 14.98 14.79
C ALA A 192 -3.11 15.53 14.40
N LYS A 193 -2.20 15.69 15.36
CA LYS A 193 -0.86 16.25 15.13
C LYS A 193 0.04 15.28 14.37
N SER A 194 0.08 14.02 14.80
CA SER A 194 0.84 12.99 14.10
C SER A 194 0.28 12.71 12.70
N PHE A 195 -1.03 12.80 12.53
CA PHE A 195 -1.69 12.65 11.23
C PHE A 195 -1.40 13.83 10.30
N GLU A 196 -1.38 15.06 10.81
CA GLU A 196 -0.93 16.23 10.04
C GLU A 196 0.48 16.02 9.49
N GLN A 197 1.42 15.59 10.35
CA GLN A 197 2.78 15.30 9.94
C GLN A 197 2.85 14.16 8.93
N LEU A 198 2.01 13.12 9.07
CA LEU A 198 1.91 12.05 8.09
C LEU A 198 1.45 12.58 6.73
N MET A 199 0.41 13.41 6.70
CA MET A 199 -0.10 14.01 5.47
C MET A 199 0.98 14.85 4.77
N GLN A 200 1.71 15.69 5.52
CA GLN A 200 2.79 16.51 4.99
C GLN A 200 3.95 15.67 4.44
N ARG A 201 4.38 14.64 5.18
CA ARG A 201 5.44 13.71 4.72
C ARG A 201 5.00 12.94 3.49
N ALA A 202 3.78 12.37 3.49
CA ALA A 202 3.25 11.63 2.37
C ALA A 202 3.16 12.49 1.10
N ASP A 203 2.70 13.74 1.21
CA ASP A 203 2.67 14.68 0.09
C ASP A 203 4.07 14.93 -0.51
N SER A 204 5.06 15.19 0.35
CA SER A 204 6.45 15.38 -0.04
C SER A 204 7.07 14.12 -0.67
N ASP A 205 6.96 12.97 0.00
CA ASP A 205 7.58 11.70 -0.40
C ASP A 205 6.96 11.16 -1.68
N MET A 206 5.63 11.26 -1.83
CA MET A 206 4.96 10.86 -3.06
C MET A 206 5.29 11.83 -4.19
N GLY A 207 5.38 13.14 -3.94
CA GLY A 207 5.87 14.10 -4.93
C GLY A 207 7.29 13.79 -5.43
N ALA A 208 8.20 13.42 -4.52
CA ALA A 208 9.55 12.99 -4.87
C ALA A 208 9.56 11.65 -5.63
N THR A 209 8.73 10.69 -5.21
CA THR A 209 8.63 9.39 -5.86
C THR A 209 8.10 9.56 -7.29
N MET A 210 7.04 10.35 -7.49
CA MET A 210 6.48 10.67 -8.79
C MET A 210 7.51 11.28 -9.75
N LYS A 211 8.36 12.21 -9.28
CA LYS A 211 9.48 12.73 -10.09
C LYS A 211 10.47 11.62 -10.44
N SER A 212 10.86 10.80 -9.45
CA SER A 212 11.87 9.77 -9.65
C SER A 212 11.44 8.62 -10.56
N VAL A 213 10.13 8.36 -10.67
CA VAL A 213 9.56 7.39 -11.61
C VAL A 213 9.07 8.05 -12.90
N GLY A 214 9.49 9.30 -13.17
CA GLY A 214 9.23 10.01 -14.43
C GLY A 214 7.78 10.45 -14.66
N LEU A 215 6.95 10.45 -13.61
CA LEU A 215 5.53 10.76 -13.70
C LEU A 215 5.23 12.27 -13.70
N VAL A 216 6.16 13.06 -13.20
CA VAL A 216 6.07 14.51 -13.12
C VAL A 216 7.42 15.09 -13.55
N LYS A 217 7.39 16.08 -14.45
CA LYS A 217 8.58 16.82 -14.90
C LYS A 217 9.10 17.76 -13.82
#